data_AF-A0A8R2NWC6-F1
#
_entry.id   AF-A0A8R2NWC6-F1
#
_cell.length_a   1.000
_cell.length_b   1.000
_cell.length_c   1.000
_cell.angle_alpha   90.00
_cell.angle_beta   90.00
_cell.angle_gamma   90.00
#
_symmetry.space_group_name_H-M   'P 1'
#
loop_
_entity.id
_entity.type
_entity.pdbx_description
1 polymer ?
#
loop_
_entity_poly.entity_id
_entity_poly.type
_entity_poly.pdbx_seq_one_letter_code
_entity_poly.pdbx_strand_id
1 'polypeptide(L)'
;MFDETTDISCTEQLNLVLRYVINNEFHEDFVTFLDAYQSIRQEDKSNSGESKLTGHALGHIVIDVLTKDFGIDLKLCFGIGTDGCSVMISQDCGAVTEILKQCTNAVRCPCYNHALNNSLAQSSKIVSVRNTIGTLKEIISFFNASAKRHLVLKNILGKTLTGLCQTRCIEMHDGILQFKSALPKIVEALTEVSMWSERISSSKASILLSAINNSEFINMYISYG
;
A
#
# COMPACT_ATOMS: atom_id res chain seq x y z
N MET A 1 -4.19 -12.06 -14.58
CA MET A 1 -4.07 -11.30 -13.32
C MET A 1 -5.16 -10.27 -13.31
N PHE A 2 -5.81 -10.02 -12.18
CA PHE A 2 -6.86 -9.03 -12.09
C PHE A 2 -6.86 -8.36 -10.73
N ASP A 3 -7.26 -7.09 -10.71
CA ASP A 3 -7.35 -6.26 -9.53
C ASP A 3 -8.59 -5.36 -9.65
N GLU A 4 -9.26 -5.17 -8.53
CA GLU A 4 -10.54 -4.47 -8.44
C GLU A 4 -10.37 -3.27 -7.51
N THR A 5 -10.82 -2.09 -7.94
CA THR A 5 -10.73 -0.88 -7.15
C THR A 5 -11.81 0.12 -7.53
N THR A 6 -12.30 0.85 -6.53
CA THR A 6 -13.19 1.99 -6.76
C THR A 6 -12.40 3.21 -7.23
N ASP A 7 -12.75 3.74 -8.40
CA ASP A 7 -12.12 4.96 -8.93
C ASP A 7 -12.71 6.26 -8.35
N ILE A 8 -12.17 7.41 -8.77
CA ILE A 8 -12.61 8.73 -8.30
C ILE A 8 -14.04 9.10 -8.72
N SER A 9 -14.61 8.41 -9.70
CA SER A 9 -16.00 8.54 -10.15
C SER A 9 -16.95 7.62 -9.39
N CYS A 10 -16.46 6.90 -8.37
CA CYS A 10 -17.21 5.89 -7.63
C CYS A 10 -17.63 4.70 -8.50
N THR A 11 -16.86 4.36 -9.54
CA THR A 11 -17.06 3.16 -10.34
C THR A 11 -16.13 2.05 -9.84
N GLU A 12 -16.68 0.86 -9.62
CA GLU A 12 -15.90 -0.34 -9.29
C GLU A 12 -15.20 -0.85 -10.55
N GLN A 13 -13.93 -0.50 -10.72
CA GLN A 13 -13.14 -0.86 -11.89
C GLN A 13 -12.42 -2.18 -11.65
N LEU A 14 -12.73 -3.18 -12.47
CA LEU A 14 -11.93 -4.40 -12.59
C LEU A 14 -10.95 -4.24 -13.75
N ASN A 15 -9.66 -4.37 -13.46
CA ASN A 15 -8.62 -4.45 -14.47
C ASN A 15 -8.22 -5.90 -14.71
N LEU A 16 -7.88 -6.21 -15.96
CA LEU A 16 -7.42 -7.53 -16.36
C LEU A 16 -6.13 -7.40 -17.18
N VAL A 17 -5.13 -8.21 -16.80
CA VAL A 17 -3.84 -8.32 -17.48
C VAL A 17 -3.57 -9.80 -17.74
N LEU A 18 -3.24 -10.16 -18.98
CA LEU A 18 -2.84 -11.51 -19.34
C LEU A 18 -1.33 -11.61 -19.40
N ARG A 19 -0.80 -12.63 -18.75
CA ARG A 19 0.62 -12.99 -18.82
C ARG A 19 0.72 -14.39 -19.38
N TYR A 20 1.44 -14.54 -20.48
CA TYR A 20 1.53 -15.80 -21.22
C TYR A 20 2.94 -15.99 -21.79
N VAL A 21 3.21 -17.18 -22.33
CA VAL A 21 4.53 -17.55 -22.86
C VAL A 21 4.37 -17.97 -24.32
N ILE A 22 5.15 -17.36 -25.21
CA ILE A 22 5.28 -17.74 -26.62
C ILE A 22 6.77 -17.90 -26.91
N ASN A 23 7.18 -19.01 -27.53
CA ASN A 23 8.58 -19.26 -27.90
C ASN A 23 9.57 -19.08 -26.73
N ASN A 24 9.19 -19.50 -25.51
CA ASN A 24 9.94 -19.30 -24.27
C ASN A 24 10.17 -17.83 -23.85
N GLU A 25 9.44 -16.88 -24.41
CA GLU A 25 9.44 -15.49 -24.00
C GLU A 25 8.15 -15.15 -23.25
N PHE A 26 8.29 -14.34 -22.19
CA PHE A 26 7.14 -13.87 -21.41
C PHE A 26 6.55 -12.64 -22.07
N HIS A 27 5.24 -12.68 -22.25
CA HIS A 27 4.44 -11.55 -22.71
C HIS A 27 3.46 -11.15 -21.61
N GLU A 28 3.21 -9.85 -21.51
CA GLU A 28 2.25 -9.29 -20.58
C GLU A 28 1.46 -8.20 -21.30
N ASP A 29 0.17 -8.43 -21.47
CA ASP A 29 -0.73 -7.52 -22.18
C ASP A 29 -1.84 -7.07 -21.25
N PHE A 30 -2.00 -5.75 -21.15
CA PHE A 30 -3.19 -5.16 -20.58
C PHE A 30 -4.38 -5.45 -21.48
N VAL A 31 -5.43 -6.00 -20.87
CA VAL A 31 -6.61 -6.46 -21.61
C VAL A 31 -7.68 -5.38 -21.63
N THR A 32 -8.15 -4.99 -20.45
CA THR A 32 -9.27 -4.06 -20.34
C THR A 32 -9.43 -3.50 -18.92
N PHE A 33 -10.17 -2.40 -18.84
CA PHE A 33 -10.89 -1.95 -17.65
C PHE A 33 -12.38 -2.19 -17.89
N LEU A 34 -13.09 -2.65 -16.86
CA LEU A 34 -14.53 -2.81 -16.93
C LEU A 34 -15.19 -2.41 -15.61
N ASP A 35 -16.40 -1.87 -15.71
CA ASP A 35 -17.25 -1.62 -14.55
C ASP A 35 -17.76 -2.96 -14.02
N ALA A 36 -17.15 -3.41 -12.92
CA ALA A 36 -17.45 -4.68 -12.28
C ALA A 36 -18.90 -4.72 -11.78
N TYR A 37 -19.41 -3.60 -11.27
CA TYR A 37 -20.75 -3.54 -10.69
C TYR A 37 -21.84 -3.64 -11.77
N GLN A 38 -21.65 -3.00 -12.92
CA GLN A 38 -22.56 -3.13 -14.06
C GLN A 38 -22.49 -4.52 -14.72
N SER A 39 -21.33 -5.17 -14.64
CA SER A 39 -21.07 -6.48 -15.25
C SER A 39 -21.59 -7.66 -14.42
N ILE A 40 -22.16 -7.42 -13.23
CA ILE A 40 -22.74 -8.48 -12.38
C ILE A 40 -23.87 -9.19 -13.13
N ARG A 41 -23.74 -10.52 -13.26
CA ARG A 41 -24.78 -11.37 -13.85
C ARG A 41 -26.09 -11.25 -13.07
N GLN A 42 -27.21 -11.40 -13.76
CA GLN A 42 -28.53 -11.29 -13.11
C GLN A 42 -28.74 -12.36 -12.03
N GLU A 43 -28.16 -13.55 -12.21
CA GLU A 43 -28.19 -14.66 -11.24
C GLU A 43 -27.43 -14.37 -9.94
N ASP A 44 -26.41 -13.50 -9.99
CA ASP A 44 -25.60 -13.11 -8.84
C ASP A 44 -26.18 -11.91 -8.07
N LYS A 45 -27.21 -11.26 -8.62
CA LYS A 45 -27.88 -10.14 -7.95
C LYS A 45 -28.80 -10.67 -6.85
N SER A 46 -28.80 -9.99 -5.71
CA SER A 46 -29.67 -10.39 -4.61
C SER A 46 -31.14 -10.19 -4.96
N ASN A 47 -31.98 -11.13 -4.53
CA ASN A 47 -33.45 -11.01 -4.63
C ASN A 47 -34.00 -9.84 -3.78
N SER A 48 -33.20 -9.28 -2.87
CA SER A 48 -33.56 -8.13 -2.03
C SER A 48 -33.45 -6.78 -2.75
N GLY A 49 -33.06 -6.76 -4.04
CA GLY A 49 -32.94 -5.53 -4.84
C GLY A 49 -31.64 -4.75 -4.60
N GLU A 50 -30.79 -5.21 -3.68
CA GLU A 50 -29.48 -4.63 -3.40
C GLU A 50 -28.40 -5.45 -4.12
N SER A 51 -27.82 -4.93 -5.20
CA SER A 51 -26.71 -5.62 -5.87
C SER A 51 -25.44 -5.48 -5.02
N LYS A 52 -24.74 -6.58 -4.77
CA LYS A 52 -23.47 -6.58 -4.03
C LYS A 52 -22.40 -7.21 -4.91
N LEU A 53 -21.25 -6.55 -5.00
CA LEU A 53 -20.10 -7.13 -5.65
C LEU A 53 -19.47 -8.16 -4.72
N THR A 54 -19.81 -9.43 -4.96
CA THR A 54 -19.29 -10.57 -4.19
C THR A 54 -18.10 -11.21 -4.90
N GLY A 55 -17.32 -12.03 -4.19
CA GLY A 55 -16.25 -12.80 -4.82
C GLY A 55 -16.78 -13.72 -5.92
N HIS A 56 -17.92 -14.37 -5.70
CA HIS A 56 -18.59 -15.21 -6.71
C HIS A 56 -18.91 -14.42 -7.98
N ALA A 57 -19.56 -13.25 -7.85
CA ALA A 57 -19.87 -12.36 -8.97
C ALA A 57 -18.60 -11.90 -9.71
N LEU A 58 -17.54 -11.53 -8.98
CA LEU A 58 -16.26 -11.15 -9.58
C LEU A 58 -15.61 -12.30 -10.35
N GLY A 59 -15.64 -13.52 -9.81
CA GLY A 59 -15.14 -14.71 -10.50
C GLY A 59 -15.89 -14.97 -11.80
N HIS A 60 -17.21 -14.84 -11.78
CA HIS A 60 -18.07 -14.94 -12.97
C HIS A 60 -17.76 -13.87 -14.02
N ILE A 61 -17.56 -12.61 -13.60
CA ILE A 61 -17.18 -11.52 -14.49
C ILE A 61 -15.84 -11.83 -15.18
N VAL A 62 -14.81 -12.25 -14.43
CA VAL A 62 -13.50 -12.60 -15.00
C VAL A 62 -13.63 -13.74 -16.01
N ILE A 63 -14.39 -14.79 -15.68
CA ILE A 63 -14.63 -15.93 -16.59
C ILE A 63 -15.34 -15.47 -17.86
N ASP A 64 -16.35 -14.61 -17.74
CA ASP A 64 -17.09 -14.07 -18.88
C ASP A 64 -16.19 -13.27 -19.80
N VAL A 65 -15.34 -12.39 -19.26
CA VAL A 65 -14.38 -11.63 -20.07
C VAL A 65 -13.43 -12.58 -20.79
N LEU A 66 -12.80 -13.53 -20.08
CA LEU A 66 -11.85 -14.46 -20.68
C LEU A 66 -12.48 -15.30 -21.80
N THR A 67 -13.69 -15.80 -21.60
CA THR A 67 -14.34 -16.74 -22.53
C THR A 67 -15.14 -16.06 -23.63
N LYS A 68 -15.97 -15.06 -23.29
CA LYS A 68 -16.91 -14.43 -24.22
C LYS A 68 -16.22 -13.34 -25.05
N ASP A 69 -15.36 -12.55 -24.44
CA ASP A 69 -14.72 -11.42 -25.12
C ASP A 69 -13.43 -11.85 -25.84
N PHE A 70 -12.66 -12.77 -25.23
CA PHE A 70 -11.34 -13.18 -25.75
C PHE A 70 -11.28 -14.63 -26.25
N GLY A 71 -12.31 -15.45 -26.05
CA GLY A 71 -12.32 -16.84 -26.54
C GLY A 71 -11.24 -17.73 -25.91
N ILE A 72 -10.77 -17.41 -24.71
CA ILE A 72 -9.69 -18.13 -24.04
C ILE A 72 -10.21 -19.46 -23.48
N ASP A 73 -9.52 -20.55 -23.79
CA ASP A 73 -9.74 -21.83 -23.12
C ASP A 73 -9.20 -21.77 -21.69
N LEU A 74 -10.10 -21.83 -20.72
CA LEU A 74 -9.79 -21.80 -19.29
C LEU A 74 -8.88 -22.95 -18.84
N LYS A 75 -8.80 -24.06 -19.60
CA LYS A 75 -7.87 -25.15 -19.32
C LYS A 75 -6.41 -24.77 -19.58
N LEU A 76 -6.17 -23.73 -20.38
CA LEU A 76 -4.84 -23.18 -20.65
C LEU A 76 -4.43 -22.11 -19.61
N CYS A 77 -5.32 -21.76 -18.68
CA CYS A 77 -4.98 -20.89 -17.57
C CYS A 77 -4.22 -21.69 -16.51
N PHE A 78 -2.95 -21.32 -16.29
CA PHE A 78 -2.09 -21.95 -15.28
C PHE A 78 -1.87 -21.09 -14.03
N GLY A 79 -2.26 -19.81 -14.07
CA GLY A 79 -2.01 -18.88 -12.97
C GLY A 79 -3.10 -17.83 -12.82
N ILE A 80 -3.50 -17.55 -11.58
CA ILE A 80 -4.43 -16.48 -11.21
C ILE A 80 -3.72 -15.55 -10.23
N GLY A 81 -3.34 -14.37 -10.70
CA GLY A 81 -2.75 -13.31 -9.86
C GLY A 81 -3.78 -12.29 -9.42
N THR A 82 -3.92 -12.07 -8.11
CA THR A 82 -4.81 -11.06 -7.53
C THR A 82 -4.36 -10.70 -6.10
N ASP A 83 -5.04 -9.74 -5.46
CA ASP A 83 -4.75 -9.32 -4.10
C ASP A 83 -5.15 -10.37 -3.05
N GLY A 84 -4.86 -10.08 -1.78
CA GLY A 84 -5.11 -10.98 -0.66
C GLY A 84 -6.43 -10.72 0.07
N CYS A 85 -7.33 -9.89 -0.45
CA CYS A 85 -8.53 -9.53 0.29
C CYS A 85 -9.54 -10.69 0.34
N SER A 86 -10.42 -10.70 1.34
CA SER A 86 -11.36 -11.80 1.56
C SER A 86 -12.30 -12.05 0.38
N VAL A 87 -12.69 -10.98 -0.34
CA VAL A 87 -13.52 -11.06 -1.54
C VAL A 87 -12.81 -11.86 -2.65
N MET A 88 -11.48 -11.78 -2.75
CA MET A 88 -10.71 -12.53 -3.73
C MET A 88 -10.42 -13.96 -3.28
N ILE A 89 -10.01 -14.15 -2.02
CA ILE A 89 -9.34 -15.39 -1.59
C ILE A 89 -10.15 -16.26 -0.61
N SER A 90 -11.36 -15.87 -0.24
CA SER A 90 -12.22 -16.67 0.64
C SER A 90 -12.43 -18.08 0.07
N GLN A 91 -12.28 -19.10 0.93
CA GLN A 91 -12.43 -20.51 0.54
C GLN A 91 -13.86 -20.85 0.11
N ASP A 92 -14.86 -20.18 0.68
CA ASP A 92 -16.27 -20.50 0.43
C ASP A 92 -16.88 -19.61 -0.67
N CYS A 93 -16.43 -18.35 -0.76
CA CYS A 93 -17.10 -17.33 -1.57
C CYS A 93 -16.14 -16.37 -2.31
N GLY A 94 -14.86 -16.72 -2.41
CA GLY A 94 -13.84 -15.89 -3.06
C GLY A 94 -13.86 -15.98 -4.59
N ALA A 95 -13.48 -14.90 -5.26
CA ALA A 95 -13.38 -14.86 -6.72
C ALA A 95 -12.41 -15.90 -7.29
N VAL A 96 -11.25 -16.07 -6.65
CA VAL A 96 -10.26 -17.08 -7.08
C VAL A 96 -10.83 -18.48 -6.92
N THR A 97 -11.51 -18.75 -5.82
CA THR A 97 -12.18 -20.04 -5.58
C THR A 97 -13.19 -20.34 -6.67
N GLU A 98 -13.96 -19.34 -7.10
CA GLU A 98 -14.92 -19.51 -8.20
C GLU A 98 -14.23 -19.79 -9.54
N ILE A 99 -13.21 -19.01 -9.88
CA ILE A 99 -12.46 -19.21 -11.13
C ILE A 99 -11.80 -20.59 -11.18
N LEU A 100 -11.27 -21.07 -10.05
CA LEU A 100 -10.61 -22.38 -9.96
C LEU A 100 -11.57 -23.57 -10.23
N LYS A 101 -12.90 -23.39 -10.09
CA LYS A 101 -13.87 -24.43 -10.47
C LYS A 101 -13.84 -24.71 -11.97
N GLN A 102 -13.48 -23.73 -12.80
CA GLN A 102 -13.41 -23.87 -14.26
C GLN A 102 -11.97 -23.94 -14.77
N CYS A 103 -11.05 -23.19 -14.17
CA CYS A 103 -9.62 -23.20 -14.46
C CYS A 103 -8.89 -24.28 -13.65
N THR A 104 -9.16 -25.56 -13.92
CA THR A 104 -8.68 -26.69 -13.08
C THR A 104 -7.16 -26.84 -13.01
N ASN A 105 -6.43 -26.27 -13.98
CA ASN A 105 -4.96 -26.30 -14.05
C ASN A 105 -4.31 -25.06 -13.42
N ALA A 106 -5.11 -24.08 -13.00
CA ALA A 106 -4.59 -22.83 -12.49
C ALA A 106 -4.17 -22.94 -11.02
N VAL A 107 -3.11 -22.22 -10.67
CA VAL A 107 -2.69 -22.02 -9.29
C VAL A 107 -2.82 -20.55 -8.92
N ARG A 108 -3.26 -20.28 -7.68
CA ARG A 108 -3.30 -18.93 -7.14
C ARG A 108 -1.88 -18.40 -6.94
N CYS A 109 -1.61 -17.22 -7.49
CA CYS A 109 -0.41 -16.43 -7.25
C CYS A 109 -0.79 -15.20 -6.39
N PRO A 110 -0.43 -15.15 -5.10
CA PRO A 110 -0.77 -14.01 -4.25
C PRO A 110 0.03 -12.76 -4.64
N CYS A 111 -0.57 -11.58 -4.49
CA CYS A 111 0.14 -10.32 -4.58
C CYS A 111 1.12 -10.14 -3.40
N TYR A 112 2.42 -10.29 -3.65
CA TYR A 112 3.47 -10.08 -2.64
C TYR A 112 3.52 -8.64 -2.12
N ASN A 113 3.16 -7.65 -2.94
CA ASN A 113 3.07 -6.25 -2.50
C ASN A 113 1.96 -6.07 -1.46
N HIS A 114 0.80 -6.69 -1.68
CA HIS A 114 -0.29 -6.68 -0.70
C HIS A 114 0.13 -7.41 0.59
N ALA A 115 0.79 -8.57 0.47
CA ALA A 115 1.29 -9.31 1.63
C ALA A 115 2.30 -8.47 2.45
N LEU A 116 3.25 -7.81 1.79
CA LEU A 116 4.21 -6.91 2.42
C LEU A 116 3.51 -5.73 3.11
N ASN A 117 2.55 -5.08 2.43
CA ASN A 117 1.78 -3.98 3.00
C ASN A 117 1.03 -4.42 4.26
N ASN A 118 0.43 -5.61 4.24
CA ASN A 118 -0.23 -6.18 5.42
C ASN A 118 0.76 -6.43 6.56
N SER A 119 1.92 -7.02 6.29
CA SER A 119 2.96 -7.22 7.30
C SER A 119 3.40 -5.88 7.93
N LEU A 120 3.67 -4.87 7.11
CA LEU A 120 4.05 -3.54 7.58
C LEU A 120 2.93 -2.87 8.40
N ALA A 121 1.68 -3.00 7.97
CA ALA A 121 0.52 -2.47 8.70
C ALA A 121 0.36 -3.14 10.07
N GLN A 122 0.61 -4.45 10.19
CA GLN A 122 0.59 -5.14 11.48
C GLN A 122 1.78 -4.73 12.35
N SER A 123 2.99 -4.67 11.80
CA SER A 123 4.17 -4.20 12.54
C SER A 123 3.98 -2.77 13.08
N SER A 124 3.32 -1.91 12.31
CA SER A 124 3.00 -0.54 12.73
C SER A 124 2.04 -0.44 13.92
N LYS A 125 1.39 -1.54 14.33
CA LYS A 125 0.54 -1.59 15.54
C LYS A 125 1.35 -1.84 16.81
N ILE A 126 2.57 -2.36 16.70
CA ILE A 126 3.47 -2.56 17.84
C ILE A 126 3.75 -1.19 18.46
N VAL A 127 3.63 -1.08 19.79
CA VAL A 127 3.67 0.21 20.51
C VAL A 127 4.96 0.97 20.23
N SER A 128 6.11 0.32 20.33
CA SER A 128 7.43 0.92 20.09
C SER A 128 7.59 1.41 18.64
N VAL A 129 7.14 0.61 17.67
CA VAL A 129 7.14 0.96 16.24
C VAL A 129 6.25 2.18 16.00
N ARG A 130 5.02 2.15 16.51
CA ARG A 130 4.04 3.23 16.38
C ARG A 130 4.56 4.53 17.00
N ASN A 131 5.13 4.47 18.19
CA ASN A 131 5.69 5.63 18.89
C ASN A 131 6.87 6.23 18.11
N THR A 132 7.76 5.37 17.59
CA THR A 132 8.90 5.79 16.77
C THR A 132 8.42 6.51 15.50
N ILE A 133 7.50 5.89 14.75
CA ILE A 133 6.91 6.50 13.55
C ILE A 133 6.19 7.82 13.89
N GLY A 134 5.50 7.88 15.03
CA GLY A 134 4.84 9.09 15.53
C GLY A 134 5.83 10.23 15.78
N THR A 135 6.94 9.95 16.47
CA THR A 135 8.03 10.92 16.68
C THR A 135 8.61 11.41 15.36
N LEU A 136 8.88 10.50 14.41
CA LEU A 136 9.39 10.89 13.08
C LEU A 136 8.43 11.85 12.36
N LYS A 137 7.13 11.53 12.33
CA LYS A 137 6.09 12.40 11.73
C LYS A 137 6.02 13.76 12.41
N GLU A 138 6.12 13.80 13.73
CA GLU A 138 6.09 15.04 14.49
C GLU A 138 7.30 15.94 14.16
N ILE A 139 8.48 15.36 13.93
CA ILE A 139 9.67 16.10 13.49
C ILE A 139 9.44 16.71 12.09
N ILE A 140 8.89 15.94 11.14
CA ILE A 140 8.56 16.47 9.79
C ILE A 140 7.60 17.63 9.91
N SER A 141 6.51 17.43 10.65
CA SER A 141 5.48 18.44 10.88
C SER A 141 6.06 19.70 11.52
N PHE A 142 6.92 19.52 12.53
CA PHE A 142 7.62 20.61 13.20
C PHE A 142 8.40 21.47 12.22
N PHE A 143 9.23 20.87 11.35
CA PHE A 143 10.00 21.66 10.40
C PHE A 143 9.14 22.28 9.28
N ASN A 144 8.13 21.57 8.79
CA ASN A 144 7.27 22.05 7.70
C ASN A 144 6.26 23.12 8.13
N ALA A 145 5.89 23.18 9.42
CA ALA A 145 4.94 24.14 9.93
C ALA A 145 5.51 25.58 10.09
N SER A 146 6.77 25.85 9.72
CA SER A 146 7.30 27.21 9.65
C SER A 146 8.37 27.31 8.58
N ALA A 147 8.28 28.32 7.72
CA ALA A 147 9.30 28.60 6.71
C ALA A 147 10.70 28.79 7.34
N LYS A 148 10.78 29.41 8.54
CA LYS A 148 12.04 29.61 9.25
C LYS A 148 12.66 28.28 9.70
N ARG A 149 11.86 27.39 10.31
CA ARG A 149 12.33 26.05 10.74
C ARG A 149 12.69 25.20 9.53
N HIS A 150 11.86 25.22 8.49
CA HIS A 150 12.12 24.50 7.25
C HIS A 150 13.45 24.92 6.61
N LEU A 151 13.76 26.22 6.61
CA LEU A 151 15.02 26.74 6.07
C LEU A 151 16.25 26.22 6.84
N VAL A 152 16.20 26.17 8.18
CA VAL A 152 17.28 25.59 9.00
C VAL A 152 17.55 24.15 8.61
N LEU A 153 16.50 23.32 8.59
CA LEU A 153 16.65 21.92 8.21
C LEU A 153 17.21 21.77 6.80
N LYS A 154 16.70 22.55 5.84
CA LYS A 154 17.16 22.52 4.45
C LYS A 154 18.63 22.90 4.32
N ASN A 155 19.10 23.89 5.07
CA ASN A 155 20.49 24.34 5.05
C ASN A 155 21.45 23.26 5.56
N ILE A 156 21.10 22.58 6.65
CA ILE A 156 21.93 21.51 7.24
C ILE A 156 21.85 20.22 6.39
N LEU A 157 20.64 19.86 5.94
CA LEU A 157 20.40 18.63 5.19
C LEU A 157 20.91 18.71 3.74
N GLY A 158 20.91 19.89 3.14
CA GLY A 158 21.22 20.13 1.72
C GLY A 158 20.10 19.70 0.76
N LYS A 159 18.97 19.21 1.28
CA LYS A 159 17.78 18.78 0.54
C LYS A 159 16.53 18.96 1.41
N THR A 160 15.36 18.87 0.79
CA THR A 160 14.10 18.83 1.53
C THR A 160 13.81 17.41 1.99
N LEU A 161 13.37 17.26 3.24
CA LEU A 161 12.94 15.97 3.79
C LEU A 161 11.53 15.67 3.26
N THR A 162 11.38 14.63 2.44
CA THR A 162 10.06 14.18 1.98
C THR A 162 9.26 13.57 3.13
N GLY A 163 7.96 13.86 3.17
CA GLY A 163 7.06 13.39 4.23
C GLY A 163 6.92 11.86 4.26
N LEU A 164 6.54 11.31 5.41
CA LEU A 164 6.09 9.93 5.54
C LEU A 164 4.63 9.83 5.09
N CYS A 165 4.39 9.37 3.86
CA CYS A 165 3.04 9.13 3.36
C CYS A 165 2.41 7.91 4.04
N GLN A 166 1.16 8.04 4.52
CA GLN A 166 0.46 6.96 5.22
C GLN A 166 -0.11 5.88 4.29
N THR A 167 -0.40 6.20 3.04
CA THR A 167 -1.20 5.33 2.15
C THR A 167 -0.37 4.45 1.23
N ARG A 168 0.95 4.64 1.16
CA ARG A 168 1.86 3.81 0.36
C ARG A 168 3.04 3.36 1.20
N CYS A 169 3.05 2.10 1.59
CA CYS A 169 4.06 1.54 2.50
C CYS A 169 5.50 1.62 1.95
N ILE A 170 5.67 1.66 0.63
CA ILE A 170 6.97 1.90 -0.03
C ILE A 170 7.50 3.30 0.32
N GLU A 171 6.63 4.33 0.26
CA GLU A 171 7.01 5.70 0.62
C GLU A 171 7.31 5.85 2.12
N MET A 172 6.66 5.05 2.98
CA MET A 172 6.99 4.98 4.40
C MET A 172 8.37 4.35 4.63
N HIS A 173 8.67 3.23 3.96
CA HIS A 173 9.99 2.59 4.04
C HIS A 173 11.10 3.51 3.55
N ASP A 174 10.93 4.12 2.37
CA ASP A 174 11.89 5.04 1.79
C ASP A 174 12.07 6.29 2.66
N GLY A 175 10.97 6.79 3.24
CA GLY A 175 11.01 7.88 4.21
C GLY A 175 11.80 7.51 5.47
N ILE A 176 11.59 6.31 6.03
CA ILE A 176 12.36 5.83 7.21
C ILE A 176 13.85 5.71 6.86
N LEU A 177 14.21 5.19 5.69
CA LEU A 177 15.61 5.10 5.25
C LEU A 177 16.25 6.48 5.07
N GLN A 178 15.53 7.42 4.46
CA GLN A 178 15.99 8.81 4.36
C GLN A 178 16.19 9.42 5.75
N PHE A 179 15.23 9.25 6.64
CA PHE A 179 15.33 9.67 8.04
C PHE A 179 16.54 9.07 8.75
N LYS A 180 16.81 7.79 8.52
CA LYS A 180 17.96 7.09 9.10
C LYS A 180 19.27 7.75 8.70
N SER A 181 19.45 8.03 7.41
CA SER A 181 20.63 8.73 6.88
C SER A 181 20.72 10.19 7.35
N ALA A 182 19.57 10.82 7.60
CA ALA A 182 19.46 12.23 7.98
C ALA A 182 19.52 12.48 9.49
N LEU A 183 19.40 11.45 10.33
CA LEU A 183 19.18 11.60 11.76
C LEU A 183 20.23 12.50 12.46
N PRO A 184 21.55 12.36 12.23
CA PRO A 184 22.53 13.25 12.86
C PRO A 184 22.29 14.73 12.53
N LYS A 185 21.95 15.01 11.27
CA LYS A 185 21.65 16.36 10.77
C LYS A 185 20.31 16.89 11.31
N ILE A 186 19.34 16.01 11.52
CA ILE A 186 18.07 16.36 12.16
C ILE A 186 18.29 16.74 13.62
N VAL A 187 19.13 15.99 14.34
CA VAL A 187 19.52 16.30 15.72
C VAL A 187 20.24 17.65 15.79
N GLU A 188 21.15 17.92 14.85
CA GLU A 188 21.81 19.23 14.72
C GLU A 188 20.78 20.36 14.50
N ALA A 189 19.86 20.20 13.55
CA ALA A 189 18.82 21.19 13.27
C ALA A 189 17.89 21.43 14.47
N LEU A 190 17.47 20.38 15.19
CA LEU A 190 16.67 20.51 16.39
C LEU A 190 17.45 21.18 17.53
N THR A 191 18.76 20.93 17.63
CA THR A 191 19.64 21.57 18.60
C THR A 191 19.78 23.06 18.33
N GLU A 192 19.89 23.48 17.06
CA GLU A 192 19.90 24.90 16.71
C GLU A 192 18.57 25.58 17.09
N VAL A 193 17.43 24.97 16.74
CA VAL A 193 16.10 25.55 17.03
C VAL A 193 15.82 25.58 18.54
N SER A 194 16.35 24.65 19.33
CA SER A 194 16.18 24.63 20.79
C SER A 194 16.87 25.81 21.49
N MET A 195 17.87 26.44 20.85
CA MET A 195 18.57 27.62 21.37
C MET A 195 17.88 28.95 21.02
N TRP A 196 16.76 28.91 20.27
CA TRP A 196 16.06 30.13 19.89
C TRP A 196 15.36 30.80 21.08
N SER A 197 15.31 32.13 21.05
CA SER A 197 14.54 32.93 22.03
C SER A 197 13.03 32.72 21.93
N GLU A 198 12.53 32.26 20.78
CA GLU A 198 11.12 31.95 20.55
C GLU A 198 10.70 30.69 21.31
N ARG A 199 10.05 30.88 22.46
CA ARG A 199 9.71 29.83 23.43
C ARG A 199 8.97 28.63 22.83
N ILE A 200 8.03 28.85 21.91
CA ILE A 200 7.20 27.77 21.35
C ILE A 200 8.07 26.81 20.54
N SER A 201 8.83 27.36 19.58
CA SER A 201 9.73 26.57 18.74
C SER A 201 10.85 25.92 19.55
N SER A 202 11.48 26.66 20.47
CA SER A 202 12.60 26.13 21.26
C SER A 202 12.18 25.02 22.23
N SER A 203 11.07 25.21 22.97
CA SER A 203 10.56 24.17 23.89
C SER A 203 10.16 22.90 23.14
N LYS A 204 9.49 23.04 22.00
CA LYS A 204 9.07 21.89 21.19
C LYS A 204 10.26 21.15 20.58
N ALA A 205 11.30 21.87 20.13
CA ALA A 205 12.54 21.26 19.67
C ALA A 205 13.25 20.46 20.77
N SER A 206 13.30 20.98 22.00
CA SER A 206 13.85 20.26 23.16
C SER A 206 13.08 18.98 23.51
N ILE A 207 11.74 19.02 23.42
CA ILE A 207 10.90 17.83 23.63
C ILE A 207 11.20 16.77 22.55
N LEU A 208 11.35 17.18 21.29
CA LEU A 208 11.68 16.26 20.20
C LEU A 208 13.09 15.68 20.32
N LEU A 209 14.07 16.46 20.77
CA LEU A 209 15.42 15.97 21.08
C LEU A 209 15.39 14.89 22.17
N SER A 210 14.65 15.12 23.25
CA SER A 210 14.48 14.13 24.31
C SER A 210 13.78 12.85 23.81
N ALA A 211 12.82 12.98 22.90
CA ALA A 211 12.13 11.84 22.31
C ALA A 211 13.03 10.99 21.41
N ILE A 212 13.93 11.62 20.63
CA ILE A 212 14.91 10.91 19.78
C ILE A 212 16.01 10.24 20.61
N ASN A 213 16.41 10.84 21.72
CA ASN A 213 17.43 10.29 22.63
C ASN A 213 16.89 9.23 23.61
N ASN A 214 15.61 8.89 23.52
CA ASN A 214 15.01 7.83 24.33
C ASN A 214 15.59 6.45 23.92
N SER A 215 15.91 5.61 24.89
CA SER A 215 16.44 4.26 24.66
C SER A 215 15.52 3.37 23.82
N GLU A 216 14.20 3.56 23.90
CA GLU A 216 13.23 2.85 23.06
C GLU A 216 13.35 3.25 21.59
N PHE A 217 13.54 4.55 21.31
CA PHE A 217 13.77 5.07 19.96
C PHE A 217 15.11 4.58 19.40
N ILE A 218 16.17 4.62 20.22
CA ILE A 218 17.51 4.17 19.84
C ILE A 218 17.53 2.66 19.54
N ASN A 219 16.90 1.85 20.39
CA ASN A 219 16.82 0.40 20.18
C ASN A 219 16.06 0.06 18.89
N MET A 220 14.97 0.78 18.61
CA MET A 220 14.21 0.64 17.37
C MET A 220 15.05 1.10 16.15
N TYR A 221 15.84 2.16 16.30
CA TYR A 221 16.74 2.66 15.25
C TYR A 221 17.87 1.66 14.91
N ILE A 222 18.46 1.02 15.92
CA ILE A 222 19.56 0.06 15.76
C ILE A 222 19.07 -1.29 15.22
N SER A 223 17.89 -1.76 15.64
CA SER A 223 17.36 -3.09 15.28
C SER A 223 16.93 -3.23 13.81
N TYR A 224 16.84 -2.12 13.06
CA TYR A 224 16.51 -2.09 11.63
C TYR A 224 17.74 -1.68 10.78
N GLY A 225 18.93 -2.14 11.15
CA GLY A 225 20.20 -1.92 10.44
C GLY A 225 20.83 -3.17 9.89
#